data_AF-A0A3R7R4V4-F1
#
_entry.id   AF-A0A3R7R4V4-F1
#
_cell.length_a   1.000
_cell.length_b   1.000
_cell.length_c   1.000
_cell.angle_alpha   90.00
_cell.angle_beta   90.00
_cell.angle_gamma   90.00
#
_symmetry.space_group_name_H-M   'P 1'
#
loop_
_entity.id
_entity.type
_entity.pdbx_description
1 polymer ?
#
loop_
_entity_poly.entity_id
_entity_poly.type
_entity_poly.pdbx_seq_one_letter_code
_entity_poly.pdbx_strand_id
1 'polypeptide(L)'
;MPTTIVNGNAAYVLLGKYGTPGSAGNNNAHYTDLLLAKAVFGAGETSSTLQQNKINWIDTYALWPYFPTQIYYTAITELVGGGGTGVILEDGTVVSFVLQ
;
A
#
# COMPACT_ATOMS: atom_id res chain seq x y z
N MET A 1 -9.30 -3.48 -2.09
CA MET A 1 -9.07 -2.83 -3.41
C MET A 1 -7.80 -1.98 -3.32
N PRO A 2 -7.07 -1.68 -4.40
CA PRO A 2 -5.87 -0.84 -4.29
C PRO A 2 -6.25 0.58 -3.87
N THR A 3 -5.45 1.19 -3.00
CA THR A 3 -5.56 2.63 -2.67
C THR A 3 -4.30 3.34 -3.13
N THR A 4 -4.45 4.41 -3.91
CA THR A 4 -3.32 5.13 -4.50
C THR A 4 -3.12 6.48 -3.81
N ILE A 5 -1.87 6.81 -3.49
CA ILE A 5 -1.47 8.10 -2.96
C ILE A 5 -0.36 8.65 -3.86
N VAL A 6 -0.47 9.90 -4.31
CA VAL A 6 0.53 10.51 -5.20
C VAL A 6 1.19 11.68 -4.48
N ASN A 7 2.53 11.71 -4.52
CA ASN A 7 3.36 12.79 -4.00
C ASN A 7 4.38 13.24 -5.04
N GLY A 8 4.05 14.30 -5.78
CA GLY A 8 4.92 14.82 -6.84
C GLY A 8 5.31 13.71 -7.84
N ASN A 9 6.59 13.32 -7.82
CA ASN A 9 7.15 12.31 -8.72
C ASN A 9 7.11 10.87 -8.16
N ALA A 10 6.52 10.65 -6.98
CA ALA A 10 6.34 9.33 -6.39
C ALA A 10 4.86 8.99 -6.25
N ALA A 11 4.53 7.71 -6.40
CA ALA A 11 3.22 7.17 -6.05
C ALA A 11 3.40 6.01 -5.07
N TYR A 12 2.50 5.94 -4.11
CA TYR A 12 2.38 4.84 -3.16
C TYR A 12 1.07 4.12 -3.42
N VAL A 13 1.11 2.80 -3.46
CA VAL A 13 -0.09 1.98 -3.65
C VAL A 13 -0.20 0.98 -2.51
N LEU A 14 -1.29 1.09 -1.77
CA LEU A 14 -1.67 0.16 -0.72
C LEU A 14 -2.44 -1.00 -1.34
N LEU A 15 -1.97 -2.23 -1.12
CA LEU A 15 -2.43 -3.45 -1.78
C LEU A 15 -2.71 -4.53 -0.74
N GLY A 16 -3.89 -5.14 -0.80
CA GLY A 16 -4.15 -6.39 -0.09
C GLY A 16 -3.52 -7.55 -0.85
N LYS A 17 -2.72 -8.38 -0.20
CA LYS A 17 -2.15 -9.59 -0.78
C LYS A 17 -3.13 -10.75 -0.59
N TYR A 18 -3.54 -11.37 -1.69
CA TYR A 18 -4.31 -12.61 -1.69
C TYR A 18 -3.35 -13.81 -1.76
N GLY A 19 -3.55 -14.87 -0.97
CA GLY A 19 -2.68 -16.04 -1.00
C GLY A 19 -2.92 -17.03 0.14
N THR A 20 -2.00 -17.98 0.32
CA THR A 20 -1.99 -18.89 1.48
C THR A 20 -1.89 -18.11 2.78
N PRO A 21 -2.54 -18.56 3.88
CA PRO A 21 -2.55 -17.86 5.17
C PRO A 21 -1.14 -17.41 5.55
N GLY A 22 -0.97 -16.09 5.61
CA GLY A 22 0.27 -15.42 5.97
C GLY A 22 0.26 -15.03 7.44
N SER A 23 0.99 -13.97 7.78
CA SER A 23 1.12 -13.44 9.15
C SER A 23 -0.20 -13.07 9.85
N ALA A 24 -1.31 -13.00 9.11
CA ALA A 24 -2.67 -12.84 9.65
C ALA A 24 -3.19 -14.09 10.41
N GLY A 25 -2.50 -15.24 10.33
CA GLY A 25 -2.69 -16.38 11.24
C GLY A 25 -4.05 -17.10 11.18
N ASN A 26 -4.96 -16.72 10.28
CA ASN A 26 -6.30 -17.30 10.18
C ASN A 26 -6.60 -17.84 8.78
N ASN A 27 -7.16 -19.04 8.71
CA ASN A 27 -7.50 -19.76 7.47
C ASN A 27 -8.72 -19.18 6.73
N ASN A 28 -9.45 -18.24 7.34
CA ASN A 28 -10.68 -17.65 6.77
C ASN A 28 -10.50 -16.21 6.23
N ALA A 29 -9.31 -15.62 6.33
CA ALA A 29 -9.05 -14.30 5.78
C ALA A 29 -8.90 -14.37 4.25
N HIS A 30 -9.56 -13.47 3.51
CA HIS A 30 -9.37 -13.39 2.06
C HIS A 30 -8.01 -12.78 1.73
N TYR A 31 -7.48 -11.94 2.61
CA TYR A 31 -6.18 -11.28 2.43
C TYR A 31 -5.23 -11.66 3.55
N THR A 32 -3.99 -11.94 3.17
CA THR A 32 -2.99 -12.52 4.08
C THR A 32 -1.89 -11.57 4.47
N ASP A 33 -1.82 -10.43 3.80
CA ASP A 33 -0.89 -9.34 4.10
C ASP A 33 -1.41 -8.01 3.52
N LEU A 34 -0.90 -6.92 4.06
CA LEU A 34 -1.13 -5.57 3.57
C LEU A 34 0.21 -5.00 3.11
N LEU A 35 0.32 -4.69 1.82
CA LEU A 35 1.55 -4.25 1.19
C LEU A 35 1.48 -2.77 0.79
N LEU A 36 2.59 -2.06 0.98
CA LEU A 36 2.80 -0.72 0.44
C LEU A 36 3.85 -0.80 -0.67
N ALA A 37 3.44 -0.55 -1.90
CA ALA A 37 4.34 -0.48 -3.04
C ALA A 37 4.69 0.98 -3.35
N LYS A 38 5.96 1.27 -3.61
CA LYS A 38 6.43 2.60 -4.02
C LYS A 38 6.81 2.59 -5.50
N ALA A 39 6.23 3.52 -6.23
CA ALA A 39 6.57 3.83 -7.61
C ALA A 39 7.17 5.23 -7.72
N VAL A 40 8.10 5.42 -8.65
CA VAL A 40 8.63 6.74 -9.01
C VAL A 40 8.51 6.92 -10.52
N PHE A 41 8.03 8.08 -10.94
CA PHE A 41 7.89 8.44 -12.35
C PHE A 41 9.23 8.96 -12.88
N GLY A 42 9.56 8.69 -14.15
CA GLY A 42 10.77 9.22 -14.82
C GLY A 42 12.11 8.79 -14.20
N ALA A 43 12.13 7.77 -13.34
CA ALA A 43 13.36 7.27 -12.74
C ALA A 43 14.27 6.62 -13.79
N GLY A 44 15.47 7.19 -14.00
CA GLY A 44 16.48 6.66 -14.92
C GLY A 44 16.51 7.30 -16.31
N GLU A 45 15.83 8.44 -16.52
CA GLU A 45 15.78 9.10 -17.82
C GLU A 45 16.74 10.30 -17.92
N THR A 46 17.67 10.21 -18.86
CA THR A 46 18.64 11.27 -19.20
C THR A 46 18.31 11.99 -20.52
N SER A 47 17.24 11.59 -21.22
CA SER A 47 16.92 12.13 -22.56
C SER A 47 15.56 12.83 -22.57
N SER A 48 15.57 14.08 -23.01
CA SER A 48 14.48 15.05 -22.92
C SER A 48 13.32 14.85 -23.90
N THR A 49 13.28 13.76 -24.66
CA THR A 49 12.40 13.69 -25.84
C THR A 49 11.39 12.56 -25.89
N LEU A 50 11.46 11.46 -25.10
CA LEU A 50 10.57 10.31 -25.38
C LEU A 50 10.03 9.44 -24.22
N GLN A 51 10.37 9.64 -22.93
CA GLN A 51 9.91 8.67 -21.91
C GLN A 51 9.38 9.18 -20.57
N GLN A 52 9.12 10.49 -20.36
CA GLN A 52 8.78 11.10 -19.05
C GLN A 52 7.69 10.42 -18.17
N ASN A 53 6.94 9.46 -18.71
CA ASN A 53 5.87 8.72 -18.03
C ASN A 53 6.24 7.30 -17.58
N LYS A 54 7.52 6.86 -17.65
CA LYS A 54 7.88 5.52 -17.18
C LYS A 54 7.69 5.40 -15.67
N ILE A 55 6.93 4.39 -15.25
CA ILE A 55 6.70 4.06 -13.85
C ILE A 55 7.70 2.99 -13.43
N ASN A 56 8.57 3.30 -12.47
CA ASN A 56 9.47 2.31 -11.88
C ASN A 56 8.96 1.91 -10.49
N TRP A 57 8.63 0.63 -10.31
CA TRP A 57 8.31 0.06 -9.00
C TRP A 57 9.59 -0.31 -8.28
N ILE A 58 9.86 0.37 -7.18
CA ILE A 58 11.18 0.29 -6.51
C ILE A 58 11.14 -0.71 -5.38
N ASP A 59 10.13 -0.60 -4.52
CA ASP A 59 10.08 -1.32 -3.25
C ASP A 59 8.65 -1.74 -2.90
N THR A 60 8.55 -2.84 -2.17
CA THR A 60 7.30 -3.32 -1.56
C THR A 60 7.53 -3.61 -0.09
N TYR A 61 6.70 -3.04 0.78
CA TYR A 61 6.82 -3.18 2.24
C TYR A 61 5.60 -3.88 2.82
N ALA A 62 5.81 -4.90 3.66
CA ALA A 62 4.74 -5.51 4.43
C ALA A 62 4.39 -4.61 5.63
N LEU A 63 3.12 -4.23 5.73
CA LEU A 63 2.64 -3.32 6.77
C LEU A 63 2.04 -4.05 7.98
N TRP A 64 1.71 -5.34 7.87
CA TRP A 64 1.11 -6.11 8.96
C TRP A 64 1.82 -5.97 10.33
N PRO A 65 3.17 -5.96 10.41
CA PRO A 65 3.88 -5.79 11.69
C PRO A 65 3.62 -4.46 12.42
N TYR A 66 3.08 -3.46 11.71
CA TYR A 66 2.81 -2.12 12.26
C TYR A 66 1.36 -1.95 12.72
N PHE A 67 0.49 -2.94 12.50
CA PHE A 67 -0.90 -2.90 12.93
C PHE A 67 -1.12 -3.68 14.23
N PRO A 68 -2.04 -3.22 15.09
CA PRO A 68 -2.47 -4.01 16.24
C PRO A 68 -3.17 -5.28 15.75
N THR A 69 -3.01 -6.37 16.48
CA THR A 69 -3.73 -7.64 16.20
C THR A 69 -5.17 -7.64 16.75
N GLN A 70 -5.53 -6.63 17.56
CA GLN A 70 -6.85 -6.51 18.20
C GLN A 70 -7.24 -5.04 18.40
N ILE A 71 -8.50 -4.70 18.08
CA ILE A 71 -9.10 -3.38 18.31
C ILE A 71 -10.44 -3.61 19.03
N TYR A 72 -10.73 -2.86 20.10
CA TYR A 72 -12.00 -2.95 20.86
C TYR A 72 -12.47 -4.39 21.14
N TYR A 73 -11.56 -5.27 21.57
CA TYR A 73 -11.79 -6.70 21.83
C TYR A 73 -12.02 -7.60 20.60
N THR A 74 -12.13 -7.05 19.39
CA THR A 74 -12.21 -7.80 18.13
C THR A 74 -10.82 -8.03 17.53
N ALA A 75 -10.50 -9.28 17.21
CA ALA A 75 -9.26 -9.64 16.54
C ALA A 75 -9.30 -9.18 15.08
N ILE A 76 -8.22 -8.54 14.61
CA ILE A 76 -8.09 -8.16 13.20
C ILE A 76 -7.59 -9.38 12.44
N THR A 77 -8.43 -9.91 11.55
CA THR A 77 -8.10 -11.09 10.74
C THR A 77 -7.67 -10.73 9.33
N GLU A 78 -8.06 -9.56 8.83
CA GLU A 78 -7.62 -9.03 7.55
C GLU A 78 -7.52 -7.51 7.60
N LEU A 79 -6.65 -6.95 6.77
CA LEU A 79 -6.59 -5.52 6.51
C LEU A 79 -6.36 -5.32 5.02
N VAL A 80 -7.20 -4.50 4.41
CA VAL A 80 -7.05 -4.12 3.00
C VAL A 80 -7.29 -2.64 2.79
N GLY A 81 -6.69 -2.10 1.73
CA GLY A 81 -7.05 -0.76 1.26
C GLY A 81 -8.55 -0.69 0.95
N GLY A 82 -9.19 0.37 1.47
CA GLY A 82 -10.61 0.67 1.25
C GLY A 82 -10.93 1.05 -0.20
N GLY A 83 -9.90 1.31 -1.01
CA GLY A 83 -10.03 1.71 -2.40
C GLY A 83 -9.96 3.23 -2.56
N GLY A 84 -9.80 3.66 -3.81
CA GLY A 84 -9.75 5.08 -4.17
C GLY A 84 -8.39 5.72 -3.91
N THR A 85 -8.40 6.97 -3.43
CA THR A 85 -7.19 7.76 -3.22
C THR A 85 -6.99 8.10 -1.75
N GLY A 86 -5.76 7.97 -1.28
CA GLY A 86 -5.34 8.52 0.02
C GLY A 86 -4.79 9.93 -0.12
N VAL A 87 -4.42 10.52 1.01
CA VAL A 87 -3.88 11.89 1.10
C VAL A 87 -2.55 11.89 1.85
N ILE A 88 -1.77 12.93 1.63
CA ILE A 88 -0.56 13.21 2.40
C ILE A 88 -0.80 14.50 3.16
N LEU A 89 -0.60 14.46 4.47
CA LEU A 89 -0.67 15.62 5.35
C LEU A 89 0.59 16.47 5.17
N GLU A 90 0.52 17.73 5.62
CA GLU A 90 1.63 18.70 5.50
C GLU A 90 2.92 18.23 6.19
N ASP A 91 2.80 17.39 7.23
CA ASP A 91 3.92 16.79 7.96
C ASP A 91 4.54 15.57 7.24
N GLY A 92 4.02 15.19 6.07
CA GLY A 92 4.45 14.04 5.30
C GLY A 92 3.75 12.73 5.65
N THR A 93 2.81 12.73 6.59
CA THR A 93 2.04 11.55 6.97
C THR A 93 1.10 11.11 5.86
N VAL A 94 1.16 9.82 5.49
CA VAL A 94 0.26 9.20 4.52
C VAL A 94 -0.99 8.70 5.22
N VAL A 95 -2.17 9.11 4.75
CA VAL A 95 -3.46 8.72 5.30
C VAL A 95 -4.33 8.07 4.22
N SER A 96 -4.94 6.94 4.55
CA SER A 96 -5.89 6.24 3.69
C SER A 96 -6.90 5.46 4.52
N PHE A 97 -8.04 5.13 3.92
CA PHE A 97 -9.02 4.25 4.55
C PHE A 97 -8.60 2.79 4.36
N VAL A 98 -8.75 1.99 5.41
CA VAL A 98 -8.57 0.53 5.39
C VAL A 98 -9.84 -0.15 5.87
N LEU A 99 -10.08 -1.37 5.38
CA LEU A 99 -11.17 -2.25 5.81
C LEU A 99 -10.58 -3.41 6.60
N GLN A 100 -11.32 -3.88 7.61
CA GLN A 100 -11.00 -5.01 8.48
C GLN A 100 -12.12 -6.07 8.45
#